data_AF-A0A6L7WXS0-F1
#
_entry.id   AF-A0A6L7WXS0-F1
#
_cell.length_a   1.000
_cell.length_b   1.000
_cell.length_c   1.000
_cell.angle_alpha   90.00
_cell.angle_beta   90.00
_cell.angle_gamma   90.00
#
_symmetry.space_group_name_H-M   'P 1'
#
loop_
_entity.id
_entity.type
_entity.pdbx_description
1 polymer ?
#
loop_
_entity_poly.entity_id
_entity_poly.type
_entity_poly.pdbx_seq_one_letter_code
_entity_poly.pdbx_strand_id
1 'polypeptide(L)'
;MKVLLDVGVSPRLRRPLQELLGGVAVESAEFHNWRSLRDDELLAAAKRGGFTALVTTDKRMAAEQPRAPIAIIAVDGNSIEGLLAAASAIADAVRSTRPGEHRLVSLARVHR
;
A
#
# COMPACT_ATOMS: atom_id res chain seq x y z
N MET A 1 3.93 -12.87 4.98
CA MET A 1 3.25 -11.58 4.74
C MET A 1 3.67 -11.09 3.36
N LYS A 2 2.74 -10.54 2.57
CA LYS A 2 3.02 -10.01 1.22
C LYS A 2 2.34 -8.66 1.07
N VAL A 3 3.05 -7.65 0.57
CA VAL A 3 2.52 -6.28 0.43
C VAL A 3 2.44 -5.90 -1.04
N LEU A 4 1.30 -5.35 -1.43
CA LEU A 4 1.05 -4.82 -2.77
C LEU A 4 1.17 -3.30 -2.74
N LEU A 5 1.90 -2.73 -3.68
CA LEU A 5 1.89 -1.31 -3.99
C LEU A 5 0.92 -1.08 -5.12
N ASP A 6 -0.01 -0.15 -4.94
CA ASP A 6 -0.88 0.30 -6.00
C ASP A 6 -0.09 1.02 -7.11
N VAL A 7 -0.66 1.16 -8.30
CA VAL A 7 -0.04 1.84 -9.46
C VAL A 7 0.28 3.30 -9.16
N GLY A 8 -0.51 3.95 -8.30
CA GLY A 8 -0.25 5.33 -7.85
C GLY A 8 0.94 5.47 -6.90
N VAL A 9 1.43 4.36 -6.32
CA VAL A 9 2.54 4.36 -5.37
C VAL A 9 3.85 4.04 -6.09
N SER A 10 4.85 4.89 -5.93
CA SER A 10 6.14 4.72 -6.61
C SER A 10 6.76 3.35 -6.31
N PRO A 11 7.14 2.54 -7.34
CA PRO A 11 7.82 1.26 -7.15
C PRO A 11 9.15 1.38 -6.40
N ARG A 12 9.74 2.58 -6.33
CA ARG A 12 10.97 2.86 -5.57
C ARG A 12 10.79 2.66 -4.06
N LEU A 13 9.55 2.68 -3.55
CA LEU A 13 9.24 2.38 -2.14
C LEU A 13 9.42 0.88 -1.80
N ARG A 14 9.46 0.00 -2.80
CA ARG A 14 9.54 -1.46 -2.64
C ARG A 14 10.70 -1.91 -1.76
N ARG A 15 11.93 -1.46 -2.07
CA ARG A 15 13.14 -1.88 -1.36
C ARG A 15 13.17 -1.37 0.09
N PRO A 16 12.92 -0.07 0.37
CA PRO A 16 12.81 0.43 1.74
C PRO A 16 11.77 -0.33 2.57
N LEU A 17 10.58 -0.60 2.02
CA LEU A 17 9.56 -1.37 2.74
C LEU A 17 9.97 -2.83 2.95
N GLN A 18 10.63 -3.46 1.98
CA GLN A 18 11.20 -4.80 2.13
C GLN A 18 12.17 -4.87 3.30
N GLU A 19 13.12 -3.93 3.36
CA GLU A 19 14.13 -3.85 4.42
C GLU A 19 13.46 -3.60 5.78
N LEU A 20 12.58 -2.60 5.85
CA LEU A 20 11.87 -2.26 7.08
C LEU A 20 11.00 -3.38 7.61
N LEU A 21 10.34 -4.15 6.74
CA LEU A 21 9.44 -5.24 7.11
C LEU A 21 10.15 -6.59 7.30
N GLY A 22 11.49 -6.63 7.31
CA GLY A 22 12.26 -7.85 7.58
C GLY A 22 12.30 -8.83 6.41
N GLY A 23 12.35 -8.32 5.17
CA GLY A 23 12.52 -9.13 3.95
C GLY A 23 11.23 -9.70 3.37
N VAL A 24 10.05 -9.30 3.85
CA VAL A 24 8.76 -9.74 3.28
C VAL A 24 8.63 -9.30 1.82
N ALA A 25 7.95 -10.08 0.98
CA ALA A 25 7.78 -9.71 -0.41
C ALA A 25 6.89 -8.45 -0.56
N VAL A 26 7.42 -7.45 -1.27
CA VAL A 26 6.71 -6.24 -1.68
C VAL A 26 6.71 -6.22 -3.20
N GLU A 27 5.53 -6.15 -3.81
CA GLU A 27 5.35 -6.13 -5.27
C GLU A 27 4.47 -4.95 -5.67
N SER A 28 4.54 -4.50 -6.93
CA SER A 28 3.69 -3.42 -7.44
C SER A 28 2.64 -3.98 -8.39
N ALA A 29 1.42 -3.45 -8.32
CA ALA A 29 0.33 -3.71 -9.26
C ALA A 29 0.74 -3.39 -10.71
N GLU A 30 1.67 -2.43 -10.90
CA GLU A 30 2.26 -2.14 -12.21
C GLU A 30 3.01 -3.35 -12.79
N PHE A 31 3.80 -4.07 -11.96
CA PHE A 31 4.52 -5.28 -12.40
C PHE A 31 3.59 -6.44 -12.77
N HIS A 32 2.36 -6.45 -12.24
CA HIS A 32 1.35 -7.46 -12.55
C HIS A 32 0.44 -7.07 -13.72
N ASN A 33 0.69 -5.94 -14.38
CA ASN A 33 -0.21 -5.36 -15.40
C ASN A 33 -1.64 -5.12 -14.89
N TRP A 34 -1.81 -4.84 -13.60
CA TRP A 34 -3.12 -4.64 -12.95
C TRP A 34 -3.66 -3.21 -13.04
N ARG A 35 -3.07 -2.37 -13.92
CA ARG A 35 -3.43 -0.96 -14.06
C ARG A 35 -4.87 -0.71 -14.52
N SER A 36 -5.49 -1.70 -15.18
CA SER A 36 -6.88 -1.61 -15.64
C SER A 36 -7.88 -2.24 -14.66
N LEU A 37 -7.44 -2.80 -13.53
CA LEU A 37 -8.35 -3.37 -12.54
C LEU A 37 -9.02 -2.25 -11.76
N ARG A 38 -10.31 -2.42 -11.50
CA ARG A 38 -11.04 -1.60 -10.54
C ARG A 38 -10.63 -1.98 -9.11
N ASP A 39 -10.93 -1.13 -8.14
CA ASP A 39 -10.55 -1.32 -6.73
C ASP A 39 -10.95 -2.68 -6.16
N ASP A 40 -12.18 -3.12 -6.41
CA ASP A 40 -12.70 -4.41 -5.97
C ASP A 40 -11.96 -5.58 -6.65
N GLU A 41 -11.69 -5.46 -7.95
CA GLU A 41 -10.94 -6.44 -8.73
C GLU A 41 -9.47 -6.52 -8.28
N LEU A 42 -8.86 -5.38 -7.97
CA LEU A 42 -7.50 -5.26 -7.45
C LEU A 42 -7.40 -5.93 -6.09
N LEU A 43 -8.33 -5.64 -5.17
CA LEU A 43 -8.37 -6.27 -3.84
C LEU A 43 -8.59 -7.78 -3.93
N ALA A 44 -9.45 -8.23 -4.84
CA ALA A 44 -9.66 -9.66 -5.08
C ALA A 44 -8.43 -10.33 -5.68
N ALA A 45 -7.74 -9.70 -6.64
CA ALA A 45 -6.50 -10.18 -7.22
C ALA A 45 -5.38 -10.24 -6.18
N ALA A 46 -5.26 -9.20 -5.33
CA ALA A 46 -4.33 -9.14 -4.23
C ALA A 46 -4.57 -10.29 -3.22
N LYS A 47 -5.83 -10.54 -2.83
CA LYS A 47 -6.16 -11.68 -1.98
C LYS A 47 -5.73 -13.01 -2.61
N ARG A 48 -6.07 -13.24 -3.88
CA ARG A 48 -5.69 -14.47 -4.61
C ARG A 48 -4.18 -14.63 -4.74
N GLY A 49 -3.44 -13.53 -4.87
CA GLY A 49 -1.97 -13.50 -4.91
C GLY A 49 -1.29 -13.67 -3.56
N GLY A 50 -2.05 -13.93 -2.48
CA GLY A 50 -1.52 -14.10 -1.13
C GLY A 50 -1.06 -12.81 -0.47
N PHE A 51 -1.48 -11.66 -0.98
CA PHE A 51 -1.20 -10.37 -0.35
C PHE A 51 -2.06 -10.18 0.89
N THR A 52 -1.47 -9.53 1.89
CA THR A 52 -2.09 -9.28 3.19
C THR A 52 -2.34 -7.79 3.42
N ALA A 53 -1.66 -6.92 2.68
CA ALA A 53 -1.83 -5.47 2.72
C ALA A 53 -1.65 -4.85 1.33
N LEU A 54 -2.42 -3.79 1.05
CA LEU A 54 -2.30 -2.90 -0.10
C LEU A 54 -1.89 -1.51 0.39
N VAL A 55 -0.87 -0.91 -0.22
CA VAL A 55 -0.53 0.50 -0.04
C VAL A 55 -1.03 1.26 -1.27
N THR A 56 -1.90 2.25 -1.08
CA THR A 56 -2.54 3.01 -2.17
C THR A 56 -2.52 4.50 -1.92
N THR A 57 -2.50 5.30 -2.99
CA THR A 57 -2.73 6.76 -2.91
C THR A 57 -4.21 7.12 -2.92
N ASP A 58 -5.09 6.14 -3.15
CA ASP A 58 -6.54 6.34 -3.11
C ASP A 58 -7.05 6.27 -1.66
N LYS A 59 -7.33 7.45 -1.11
CA LYS A 59 -7.91 7.59 0.23
C LYS A 59 -9.38 7.18 0.30
N ARG A 60 -10.07 7.15 -0.84
CA ARG A 60 -11.49 6.76 -0.92
C ARG A 60 -11.64 5.26 -0.93
N MET A 61 -10.70 4.51 -1.49
CA MET A 61 -10.71 3.05 -1.50
C MET A 61 -10.92 2.46 -0.09
N ALA A 62 -10.28 3.05 0.93
CA ALA A 62 -10.48 2.69 2.34
C ALA A 62 -11.92 2.87 2.83
N ALA A 63 -12.60 3.93 2.40
CA ALA A 63 -13.98 4.24 2.78
C ALA A 63 -15.01 3.47 1.94
N GLU A 64 -14.72 3.25 0.66
CA GLU A 64 -15.60 2.59 -0.31
C GLU A 64 -15.55 1.06 -0.19
N GLN A 65 -14.47 0.50 0.39
CA GLN A 65 -14.27 -0.94 0.59
C GLN A 65 -14.17 -1.35 2.07
N PRO A 66 -15.21 -1.14 2.89
CA PRO A 66 -15.18 -1.42 4.35
C PRO A 66 -15.06 -2.91 4.70
N ARG A 67 -15.18 -3.80 3.72
CA ARG A 67 -15.01 -5.26 3.86
C ARG A 67 -13.88 -5.79 2.99
N ALA A 68 -12.83 -4.98 2.80
CA ALA A 68 -11.68 -5.36 2.01
C ALA A 68 -11.10 -6.70 2.51
N PRO A 69 -10.75 -7.62 1.61
CA PRO A 69 -10.21 -8.93 1.98
C PRO A 69 -8.77 -8.89 2.53
N ILE A 70 -8.13 -7.72 2.48
CA ILE A 70 -6.76 -7.43 2.91
C ILE A 70 -6.73 -6.08 3.61
N ALA A 71 -5.63 -5.75 4.30
CA ALA A 71 -5.48 -4.43 4.92
C ALA A 71 -5.28 -3.35 3.85
N ILE A 72 -5.86 -2.16 4.04
CA ILE A 72 -5.67 -1.02 3.13
C ILE A 72 -4.91 0.10 3.86
N ILE A 73 -3.73 0.43 3.37
CA ILE A 73 -2.90 1.54 3.85
C ILE A 73 -2.96 2.66 2.82
N ALA A 74 -3.79 3.65 3.08
CA ALA A 74 -3.88 4.84 2.24
C ALA A 74 -2.76 5.83 2.61
N VAL A 75 -2.03 6.33 1.62
CA VAL A 75 -1.08 7.44 1.80
C VAL A 75 -1.69 8.73 1.22
N ASP A 76 -1.50 9.86 1.88
CA ASP A 76 -2.14 11.12 1.48
C ASP A 76 -1.43 11.91 0.37
N GLY A 77 -0.33 11.37 -0.16
CA GLY A 77 0.38 11.89 -1.32
C GLY A 77 1.18 10.80 -2.05
N ASN A 78 1.78 11.16 -3.18
CA ASN A 78 2.51 10.24 -4.05
C ASN A 78 3.95 10.68 -4.37
N SER A 79 4.42 11.79 -3.77
CA SER A 79 5.79 12.26 -3.96
C SER A 79 6.78 11.23 -3.41
N ILE A 80 7.82 10.91 -4.18
CA ILE A 80 8.81 9.92 -3.75
C ILE A 80 9.54 10.34 -2.47
N GLU A 81 9.89 11.62 -2.32
CA GLU A 81 10.53 12.16 -1.12
C GLU A 81 9.63 11.95 0.12
N GLY A 82 8.34 12.26 0.02
CA GLY A 82 7.37 12.04 1.09
C GLY A 82 7.14 10.57 1.41
N LEU A 83 7.02 9.71 0.39
CA LEU A 83 6.86 8.26 0.57
C LEU A 83 8.07 7.63 1.27
N LEU A 84 9.29 8.04 0.91
CA LEU A 84 10.51 7.57 1.55
C LEU A 84 10.63 8.08 2.99
N ALA A 85 10.32 9.35 3.23
CA ALA A 85 10.29 9.91 4.58
C ALA A 85 9.25 9.21 5.48
N ALA A 86 8.13 8.78 4.92
CA ALA A 86 7.07 8.06 5.63
C ALA A 86 7.25 6.53 5.64
N ALA A 87 8.31 5.97 5.06
CA ALA A 87 8.45 4.53 4.86
C ALA A 87 8.32 3.72 6.16
N SER A 88 8.88 4.21 7.28
CA SER A 88 8.75 3.58 8.59
C SER A 88 7.30 3.58 9.08
N ALA A 89 6.60 4.72 8.96
CA ALA A 89 5.19 4.81 9.35
C ALA A 89 4.29 3.90 8.50
N ILE A 90 4.58 3.79 7.19
CA ILE A 90 3.89 2.85 6.30
C ILE A 90 4.16 1.40 6.73
N ALA A 91 5.41 1.04 7.04
CA ALA A 91 5.75 -0.30 7.51
C ALA A 91 5.04 -0.67 8.83
N ASP A 92 4.98 0.26 9.78
CA ASP A 92 4.29 0.03 11.06
C ASP A 92 2.77 -0.06 10.88
N ALA A 93 2.20 0.74 9.96
CA ALA A 93 0.80 0.62 9.56
C ALA A 93 0.52 -0.76 8.93
N VAL A 94 1.38 -1.25 8.03
CA VAL A 94 1.26 -2.59 7.43
C VAL A 94 1.30 -3.69 8.49
N ARG A 95 2.17 -3.59 9.50
CA ARG A 95 2.28 -4.60 10.58
C ARG A 95 1.07 -4.65 11.50
N SER A 96 0.48 -3.49 11.79
CA SER A 96 -0.57 -3.34 12.80
C SER A 96 -1.99 -3.46 12.25
N THR A 97 -2.18 -3.21 10.95
CA THR A 97 -3.50 -3.21 10.30
C THR A 97 -3.89 -4.62 9.85
N ARG A 98 -5.08 -5.06 10.22
CA ARG A 98 -5.58 -6.40 9.87
C ARG A 98 -6.39 -6.39 8.57
N PRO A 99 -6.59 -7.54 7.91
CA PRO A 99 -7.53 -7.63 6.78
C PRO A 99 -8.90 -7.05 7.11
N GLY A 100 -9.43 -6.20 6.23
CA GLY A 100 -10.70 -5.49 6.44
C GLY A 100 -10.57 -4.19 7.23
N GLU A 101 -9.42 -3.92 7.83
CA GLU A 101 -9.11 -2.63 8.44
C GLU A 101 -8.42 -1.72 7.42
N HIS A 102 -8.60 -0.41 7.63
CA HIS A 102 -7.97 0.62 6.83
C HIS A 102 -7.20 1.58 7.73
N ARG A 103 -6.10 2.11 7.21
CA ARG A 103 -5.29 3.11 7.91
C ARG A 103 -4.79 4.18 6.95
N LEU A 104 -4.94 5.44 7.35
CA LEU A 104 -4.36 6.58 6.64
C LEU A 104 -2.98 6.88 7.22
N VAL A 105 -1.98 7.05 6.35
CA VAL A 105 -0.63 7.49 6.69
C VAL A 105 -0.37 8.82 5.99
N SER A 106 -0.14 9.85 6.80
CA SER A 106 0.23 11.15 6.27
C SER A 106 1.71 11.21 5.90
N LEU A 107 2.00 11.67 4.69
CA LEU A 107 3.34 11.98 4.25
C LEU A 107 3.79 13.27 4.91
N ALA A 108 5.00 13.27 5.46
CA ALA A 108 5.59 14.48 6.00
C ALA A 108 5.67 15.54 4.90
N ARG A 109 5.09 16.72 5.15
CA ARG A 109 5.25 17.88 4.25
C ARG A 109 6.69 18.34 4.36
N VAL A 110 7.53 17.97 3.40
CA VAL A 110 8.86 18.57 3.25
C VAL A 110 8.63 20.03 2.87
N HIS A 111 8.66 20.93 3.85
CA HIS A 111 8.69 22.37 3.59
C HIS A 111 10.04 22.65 2.91
N ARG A 112 9.99 23.06 1.65
CA ARG A 112 11.12 23.74 0.99
C ARG A 112 11.00 25.23 1.24
#